data_AF-A0A2K8Z872-F1
#
_entry.id   AF-A0A2K8Z872-F1
#
_cell.length_a   1.000
_cell.length_b   1.000
_cell.length_c   1.000
_cell.angle_alpha   90.00
_cell.angle_beta   90.00
_cell.angle_gamma   90.00
#
_symmetry.space_group_name_H-M   'P 1'
#
loop_
_entity.id
_entity.type
_entity.pdbx_description
1 polymer ?
#
loop_
_entity_poly.entity_id
_entity_poly.type
_entity_poly.pdbx_seq_one_letter_code
_entity_poly.pdbx_strand_id
1 'polypeptide(L)'
;MTNSWQKAMAGRLKEFTGIDPLTIDQQQWTEQSQIAQEHPLYRSMTLSQASVFTDATGQVYPGLSVGRTDIQVAHPRTQYQHGRPSWLLQAGRRKPYFLDPTQCQLKLPCLVQAYAREEPADPMQPTHQGVPLDILEITNWGDKKALILPPGNYRLVLRNGEGQQQELLARLK
;
A
#
# COMPACT_ATOMS: atom_id res chain seq x y z
N MET A 1 -6.74 33.36 -20.41
CA MET A 1 -5.68 32.43 -19.95
C MET A 1 -6.11 31.87 -18.62
N THR A 2 -6.69 30.67 -18.62
CA THR A 2 -7.40 30.06 -17.48
C THR A 2 -6.59 28.91 -16.89
N ASN A 3 -6.76 28.71 -15.58
CA ASN A 3 -6.13 27.75 -14.67
C ASN A 3 -4.78 28.14 -14.06
N SER A 4 -4.77 29.23 -13.29
CA SER A 4 -3.77 29.35 -12.22
C SER A 4 -4.12 28.34 -11.14
N TRP A 5 -3.21 27.41 -10.87
CA TRP A 5 -3.28 26.57 -9.69
C TRP A 5 -3.41 27.48 -8.47
N GLN A 6 -4.49 27.32 -7.69
CA GLN A 6 -4.60 27.98 -6.39
C GLN A 6 -3.51 27.48 -5.43
N LYS A 7 -3.35 28.13 -4.28
CA LYS A 7 -2.39 27.69 -3.25
C LYS A 7 -2.65 26.24 -2.84
N ALA A 8 -1.58 25.45 -2.72
CA ALA A 8 -1.63 24.13 -2.09
C ALA A 8 -2.07 24.24 -0.62
N MET A 9 -2.47 23.11 0.00
CA MET A 9 -2.95 23.08 1.39
C MET A 9 -1.98 23.78 2.35
N ALA A 10 -0.67 23.49 2.26
CA ALA A 10 0.35 24.14 3.09
C ALA A 10 0.34 25.68 2.97
N GLY A 11 0.18 26.20 1.75
CA GLY A 11 0.07 27.64 1.52
C GLY A 11 -1.22 28.25 2.08
N ARG A 12 -2.32 27.49 2.11
CA ARG A 12 -3.58 27.90 2.77
C ARG A 12 -3.46 27.86 4.29
N LEU A 13 -2.79 26.83 4.83
CA LEU A 13 -2.55 26.70 6.27
C LEU A 13 -1.74 27.90 6.80
N LYS A 14 -0.66 28.25 6.12
CA LYS A 14 0.17 29.43 6.44
C LYS A 14 -0.63 30.72 6.38
N GLU A 15 -1.45 30.89 5.35
CA GLU A 15 -2.30 32.08 5.19
C GLU A 15 -3.31 32.25 6.34
N PHE A 16 -3.99 31.17 6.73
CA PHE A 16 -5.07 31.25 7.73
C PHE A 16 -4.61 31.14 9.17
N THR A 17 -3.47 30.50 9.43
CA THR A 17 -3.02 30.22 10.80
C THR A 17 -1.68 30.87 11.14
N GLY A 18 -0.94 31.38 10.15
CA GLY A 18 0.43 31.87 10.32
C GLY A 18 1.47 30.76 10.52
N ILE A 19 1.05 29.49 10.64
CA ILE A 19 1.96 28.35 10.79
C ILE A 19 2.57 28.03 9.43
N ASP A 20 3.89 28.02 9.34
CA ASP A 20 4.64 27.61 8.15
C ASP A 20 4.98 26.11 8.25
N PRO A 21 4.19 25.19 7.66
CA PRO A 21 4.45 23.78 7.79
C PRO A 21 5.65 23.36 6.93
N LEU A 22 6.42 22.38 7.41
CA LEU A 22 7.37 21.67 6.56
C LEU A 22 6.63 20.97 5.42
N THR A 23 7.12 21.15 4.20
CA THR A 23 6.52 20.60 2.98
C THR A 23 7.43 19.56 2.34
N ILE A 24 6.89 18.36 2.13
CA ILE A 24 7.63 17.20 1.62
C ILE A 24 6.94 16.69 0.35
N ASP A 25 7.65 16.67 -0.77
CA ASP A 25 7.23 16.03 -2.01
C ASP A 25 7.76 14.59 -2.07
N GLN A 26 6.83 13.65 -2.30
CA GLN A 26 7.09 12.20 -2.37
C GLN A 26 6.66 11.59 -3.71
N GLN A 27 6.34 12.41 -4.70
CA GLN A 27 5.77 11.94 -5.97
C GLN A 27 6.81 11.83 -7.09
N GLN A 28 7.78 12.74 -7.14
CA GLN A 28 8.70 12.81 -8.28
C GLN A 28 9.65 11.61 -8.36
N TRP A 29 10.13 11.13 -7.21
CA TRP A 29 11.19 10.11 -7.10
C TRP A 29 10.63 8.80 -6.54
N THR A 30 9.56 8.31 -7.17
CA THR A 30 8.91 7.06 -6.78
C THR A 30 8.65 6.18 -7.99
N GLU A 31 8.50 4.88 -7.75
CA GLU A 31 8.10 3.90 -8.75
C GLU A 31 6.72 4.23 -9.31
N GLN A 32 6.58 4.13 -10.63
CA GLN A 32 5.32 4.39 -11.33
C GLN A 32 4.79 3.11 -11.97
N SER A 33 3.54 3.14 -12.43
CA SER A 33 2.92 1.99 -13.11
C SER A 33 3.69 1.53 -14.36
N GLN A 34 4.43 2.46 -15.00
CA GLN A 34 5.25 2.20 -16.17
C GLN A 34 6.56 3.01 -16.06
N ILE A 35 7.68 2.40 -16.45
CA ILE A 35 9.00 3.05 -16.45
C ILE A 35 9.00 4.36 -17.27
N ALA A 36 8.23 4.41 -18.36
CA ALA A 36 8.11 5.61 -19.19
C ALA A 36 7.55 6.84 -18.45
N GLN A 37 6.78 6.62 -17.39
CA GLN A 37 6.21 7.67 -16.53
C GLN A 37 7.17 8.10 -15.40
N GLU A 38 8.24 7.32 -15.16
CA GLU A 38 9.24 7.65 -14.14
C GLU A 38 10.19 8.75 -14.63
N HIS A 39 10.65 9.60 -13.71
CA HIS A 39 11.67 10.60 -14.02
C HIS A 39 12.99 9.93 -14.48
N PRO A 40 13.67 10.40 -15.55
CA PRO A 40 14.89 9.75 -16.05
C PRO A 40 15.99 9.55 -14.99
N LEU A 41 16.22 10.56 -14.15
CA LEU A 41 17.19 10.46 -13.05
C LEU A 41 16.80 9.41 -11.99
N TYR A 42 15.50 9.20 -11.74
CA TYR A 42 15.04 8.17 -10.82
C TYR A 42 15.47 6.77 -11.31
N ARG A 43 15.40 6.54 -12.61
CA ARG A 43 15.74 5.24 -13.23
C ARG A 43 17.21 4.85 -12.99
N SER A 44 18.10 5.82 -12.86
CA SER A 44 19.52 5.61 -12.54
C SER A 44 19.83 5.49 -11.05
N MET A 45 18.88 5.81 -10.16
CA MET A 45 19.10 5.74 -8.73
C MET A 45 19.02 4.29 -8.24
N THR A 46 19.97 3.90 -7.37
CA THR A 46 19.89 2.66 -6.60
C THR A 46 19.74 3.04 -5.13
N LEU A 47 18.55 2.83 -4.58
CA LEU A 47 18.19 3.19 -3.21
C LEU A 47 17.84 1.93 -2.43
N SER A 48 18.35 1.81 -1.21
CA SER A 48 17.99 0.74 -0.27
C SER A 48 16.91 1.17 0.72
N GLN A 49 16.68 2.48 0.86
CA GLN A 49 15.74 3.07 1.80
C GLN A 49 15.27 4.43 1.29
N ALA A 50 14.15 4.91 1.84
CA ALA A 50 13.68 6.27 1.58
C ALA A 50 14.77 7.28 1.96
N SER A 51 15.14 8.15 1.03
CA SER A 51 16.33 9.00 1.15
C SER A 51 16.03 10.43 0.72
N VAL A 52 16.76 11.37 1.30
CA VAL A 52 16.75 12.80 0.94
C VAL A 52 18.15 13.17 0.47
N PHE A 53 18.25 13.89 -0.65
CA PHE A 53 19.53 14.33 -1.18
C PHE A 53 19.98 15.64 -0.53
N THR A 54 21.28 15.76 -0.28
CA THR A 54 21.92 16.99 0.19
C THR A 54 23.07 17.36 -0.72
N ASP A 55 23.42 18.65 -0.76
CA ASP A 55 24.68 19.08 -1.36
C ASP A 55 25.88 18.84 -0.40
N ALA A 56 27.08 19.24 -0.84
CA ALA A 56 28.31 19.09 -0.06
C ALA A 56 28.34 19.91 1.24
N THR A 57 27.46 20.90 1.39
CA THR A 57 27.31 21.73 2.59
C THR A 57 26.27 21.15 3.57
N GLY A 58 25.55 20.11 3.15
CA GLY A 58 24.46 19.51 3.92
C GLY A 58 23.11 20.18 3.69
N GLN A 59 23.01 21.14 2.77
CA GLN A 59 21.72 21.75 2.41
C GLN A 59 20.86 20.72 1.69
N VAL A 60 19.63 20.53 2.18
CA VAL A 60 18.66 19.62 1.57
C VAL A 60 18.27 20.11 0.19
N TYR A 61 18.25 19.19 -0.77
CA TYR A 61 17.76 19.41 -2.11
C TYR A 61 16.22 19.60 -2.08
N PRO A 62 15.71 20.80 -2.42
CA PRO A 62 14.27 21.09 -2.36
C PRO A 62 13.49 20.53 -3.55
N GLY A 63 14.21 19.96 -4.53
CA GLY A 63 13.64 19.44 -5.76
C GLY A 63 13.83 20.33 -6.99
N LEU A 64 13.28 19.87 -8.12
CA LEU A 64 13.30 20.64 -9.36
C LEU A 64 12.36 21.85 -9.32
N SER A 65 11.33 21.81 -8.48
CA SER A 65 10.36 22.90 -8.30
C SER A 65 10.71 23.75 -7.09
N VAL A 66 11.83 24.49 -7.20
CA VAL A 66 12.32 25.37 -6.13
C VAL A 66 11.20 26.31 -5.64
N GLY A 67 11.00 26.35 -4.32
CA GLY A 67 9.98 27.21 -3.68
C GLY A 67 8.57 26.61 -3.60
N ARG A 68 8.36 25.36 -4.04
CA ARG A 68 7.08 24.65 -3.84
C ARG A 68 7.10 23.71 -2.64
N THR A 69 8.23 23.04 -2.41
CA THR A 69 8.44 22.13 -1.28
C THR A 69 9.82 22.32 -0.69
N ASP A 70 9.98 22.00 0.60
CA ASP A 70 11.24 22.10 1.33
C ASP A 70 12.13 20.86 1.10
N ILE A 71 11.50 19.68 0.94
CA ILE A 71 12.20 18.40 0.84
C ILE A 71 11.58 17.55 -0.28
N GLN A 72 12.44 16.87 -1.04
CA GLN A 72 12.03 15.75 -1.89
C GLN A 72 12.58 14.42 -1.36
N VAL A 73 11.70 13.43 -1.27
CA VAL A 73 12.05 12.07 -0.84
C VAL A 73 12.10 11.16 -2.05
N ALA A 74 13.21 10.43 -2.17
CA ALA A 74 13.37 9.35 -3.13
C ALA A 74 13.15 8.00 -2.47
N HIS A 75 12.25 7.20 -3.05
CA HIS A 75 11.85 5.91 -2.52
C HIS A 75 12.56 4.75 -3.25
N PRO A 76 12.92 3.67 -2.55
CA PRO A 76 13.42 2.46 -3.21
C PRO A 76 12.30 1.80 -4.02
N ARG A 77 12.69 1.04 -5.05
CA ARG A 77 11.74 0.22 -5.81
C ARG A 77 11.07 -0.83 -4.93
N THR A 78 9.81 -1.14 -5.22
CA THR A 78 9.05 -2.12 -4.44
C THR A 78 9.67 -3.51 -4.60
N GLN A 79 10.17 -4.08 -3.50
CA GLN A 79 10.56 -5.48 -3.49
C GLN A 79 9.33 -6.35 -3.21
N TYR A 80 9.20 -7.46 -3.94
CA TYR A 80 8.12 -8.40 -3.75
C TYR A 80 8.61 -9.63 -2.98
N GLN A 81 7.82 -10.06 -2.00
CA GLN A 81 8.00 -11.30 -1.28
C GLN A 81 6.66 -12.04 -1.25
N HIS A 82 6.68 -13.35 -1.57
CA HIS A 82 5.46 -14.16 -1.65
C HIS A 82 4.37 -13.53 -2.55
N GLY A 83 4.79 -12.98 -3.70
CA GLY A 83 3.89 -12.35 -4.68
C GLY A 83 3.20 -11.06 -4.20
N ARG A 84 3.64 -10.48 -3.07
CA ARG A 84 3.10 -9.26 -2.48
C ARG A 84 4.21 -8.23 -2.24
N PRO A 85 3.90 -6.92 -2.25
CA PRO A 85 4.86 -5.92 -1.82
C PRO A 85 5.38 -6.18 -0.39
N SER A 86 6.70 -6.24 -0.24
CA SER A 86 7.37 -6.58 1.03
C SER A 86 7.05 -5.61 2.17
N TRP A 87 6.74 -4.35 1.89
CA TRP A 87 6.33 -3.37 2.90
C TRP A 87 5.03 -3.76 3.63
N LEU A 88 4.20 -4.63 3.06
CA LEU A 88 3.03 -5.19 3.75
C LEU A 88 3.42 -6.03 4.97
N LEU A 89 4.63 -6.59 5.02
CA LEU A 89 5.10 -7.37 6.18
C LEU A 89 5.33 -6.50 7.42
N GLN A 90 5.38 -5.17 7.27
CA GLN A 90 5.52 -4.19 8.36
C GLN A 90 6.65 -4.56 9.34
N ALA A 91 7.85 -4.80 8.80
CA ALA A 91 9.03 -5.21 9.57
C ALA A 91 8.78 -6.45 10.45
N GLY A 92 8.02 -7.42 9.95
CA GLY A 92 7.73 -8.69 10.62
C GLY A 92 6.51 -8.68 11.54
N ARG A 93 5.81 -7.54 11.68
CA ARG A 93 4.55 -7.47 12.42
C ARG A 93 3.41 -8.23 11.74
N ARG A 94 3.50 -8.41 10.42
CA ARG A 94 2.60 -9.26 9.63
C ARG A 94 3.38 -10.42 9.02
N LYS A 95 2.70 -11.55 8.87
CA LYS A 95 3.25 -12.81 8.38
C LYS A 95 2.46 -13.29 7.16
N PRO A 96 3.11 -14.01 6.24
CA PRO A 96 2.43 -14.64 5.11
C PRO A 96 1.55 -15.80 5.60
N TYR A 97 0.32 -15.84 5.14
CA TYR A 97 -0.60 -16.97 5.25
C TYR A 97 -0.90 -17.50 3.84
N PHE A 98 -0.50 -18.73 3.58
CA PHE A 98 -0.79 -19.41 2.32
C PHE A 98 -2.11 -20.18 2.47
N LEU A 99 -3.04 -19.93 1.54
CA LEU A 99 -4.26 -20.72 1.47
C LEU A 99 -3.91 -22.11 0.95
N ASP A 100 -4.40 -23.15 1.63
CA ASP A 100 -4.28 -24.53 1.14
C ASP A 100 -5.28 -24.74 -0.02
N PRO A 101 -4.81 -25.07 -1.24
CA PRO A 101 -5.68 -25.30 -2.39
C PRO A 101 -6.73 -26.39 -2.15
N THR A 102 -6.44 -27.38 -1.31
CA THR A 102 -7.36 -28.49 -1.02
C THR A 102 -8.58 -28.04 -0.21
N GLN A 103 -8.49 -26.88 0.45
CA GLN A 103 -9.58 -26.33 1.24
C GLN A 103 -10.57 -25.51 0.42
N CYS A 104 -10.24 -25.15 -0.83
CA CYS A 104 -11.12 -24.35 -1.69
C CYS A 104 -11.84 -25.22 -2.72
N GLN A 105 -13.17 -25.13 -2.73
CA GLN A 105 -14.02 -25.86 -3.67
C GLN A 105 -14.54 -24.96 -4.81
N LEU A 106 -14.20 -23.68 -4.77
CA LEU A 106 -14.65 -22.70 -5.77
C LEU A 106 -13.78 -22.77 -7.03
N LYS A 107 -14.42 -22.56 -8.19
CA LYS A 107 -13.70 -22.32 -9.43
C LYS A 107 -12.87 -21.03 -9.34
N LEU A 108 -11.72 -21.04 -10.00
CA LEU A 108 -10.86 -19.88 -10.18
C LEU A 108 -11.38 -18.97 -11.31
N PRO A 109 -11.06 -17.66 -11.30
CA PRO A 109 -10.37 -16.94 -10.24
C PRO A 109 -11.24 -16.78 -8.99
N CYS A 110 -10.59 -16.73 -7.83
CA CYS A 110 -11.25 -16.58 -6.54
C CYS A 110 -10.64 -15.42 -5.74
N LEU A 111 -11.49 -14.52 -5.26
CA LEU A 111 -11.14 -13.46 -4.33
C LEU A 111 -11.22 -14.00 -2.90
N VAL A 112 -10.13 -13.90 -2.16
CA VAL A 112 -10.01 -14.30 -0.76
C VAL A 112 -9.91 -13.04 0.09
N GLN A 113 -10.84 -12.87 1.02
CA GLN A 113 -10.89 -11.74 1.95
C GLN A 113 -10.69 -12.26 3.37
N ALA A 114 -9.75 -11.67 4.11
CA ALA A 114 -9.44 -12.09 5.46
C ALA A 114 -9.97 -11.09 6.49
N TYR A 115 -10.94 -11.52 7.30
CA TYR A 115 -11.51 -10.72 8.39
C TYR A 115 -10.98 -11.21 9.73
N ALA A 116 -10.68 -10.31 10.65
CA ALA A 116 -10.39 -10.71 12.02
C ALA A 116 -11.63 -11.42 12.60
N ARG A 117 -11.43 -12.59 13.24
CA ARG A 117 -12.55 -13.39 13.75
C ARG A 117 -13.36 -12.65 14.83
N GLU A 118 -12.70 -11.77 15.57
CA GLU A 118 -13.30 -11.02 16.69
C GLU A 118 -13.78 -9.63 16.28
N GLU A 119 -13.72 -9.27 15.00
CA GLU A 119 -14.23 -7.97 14.55
C GLU A 119 -15.77 -7.96 14.70
N PRO A 120 -16.31 -7.09 15.57
CA PRO A 120 -17.76 -7.03 15.77
C PRO A 120 -18.43 -6.56 14.48
N ALA A 121 -19.60 -7.12 14.18
CA ALA A 121 -20.45 -6.58 13.11
C ALA A 121 -20.76 -5.11 13.39
N ASP A 122 -20.85 -4.29 12.34
CA ASP A 122 -21.28 -2.89 12.48
C ASP A 122 -22.62 -2.86 13.23
N PRO A 123 -22.72 -2.19 14.41
CA PRO A 123 -23.96 -2.15 15.17
C PRO A 123 -25.13 -1.54 14.39
N MET A 124 -24.83 -0.64 13.44
CA MET A 124 -25.81 -0.02 12.55
C MET A 124 -26.07 -0.84 11.29
N GLN A 125 -25.20 -1.81 10.98
CA GLN A 125 -25.33 -2.70 9.82
C GLN A 125 -24.86 -4.11 10.19
N PRO A 126 -25.64 -4.87 11.00
CA PRO A 126 -25.22 -6.15 11.56
C PRO A 126 -24.93 -7.24 10.50
N THR A 127 -25.31 -6.99 9.25
CA THR A 127 -25.04 -7.84 8.09
C THR A 127 -23.75 -7.45 7.34
N HIS A 128 -23.19 -6.27 7.60
CA HIS A 128 -21.90 -5.87 7.06
C HIS A 128 -20.77 -6.45 7.89
N GLN A 129 -20.02 -7.32 7.22
CA GLN A 129 -18.72 -7.76 7.70
C GLN A 129 -17.80 -6.54 7.77
N GLY A 130 -16.86 -6.53 8.73
CA GLY A 130 -15.88 -5.45 8.92
C GLY A 130 -15.00 -5.19 7.69
N VAL A 131 -13.93 -4.43 7.82
CA VAL A 131 -13.02 -4.21 6.68
C VAL A 131 -12.03 -5.37 6.63
N PRO A 132 -11.88 -6.10 5.50
CA PRO A 132 -10.91 -7.17 5.44
C PRO A 132 -9.50 -6.62 5.67
N LEU A 133 -8.74 -7.29 6.54
CA LEU A 133 -7.37 -6.92 6.87
C LEU A 133 -6.40 -7.12 5.70
N ASP A 134 -6.74 -8.05 4.81
CA ASP A 134 -6.09 -8.24 3.53
C ASP A 134 -7.02 -8.91 2.52
N ILE A 135 -6.74 -8.67 1.23
CA ILE A 135 -7.47 -9.23 0.10
C ILE A 135 -6.45 -9.81 -0.89
N LEU A 136 -6.74 -11.00 -1.40
CA LEU A 136 -5.92 -11.68 -2.39
C LEU A 136 -6.80 -12.30 -3.47
N GLU A 137 -6.47 -12.03 -4.74
CA GLU A 137 -7.01 -12.81 -5.86
C GLU A 137 -6.09 -13.99 -6.17
N ILE A 138 -6.68 -15.19 -6.24
CA ILE A 138 -6.03 -16.41 -6.70
C ILE A 138 -6.57 -16.72 -8.08
N THR A 139 -5.69 -16.71 -9.08
CA THR A 139 -6.00 -17.08 -10.46
C THR A 139 -5.44 -18.45 -10.84
N ASN A 140 -4.49 -18.96 -10.05
CA ASN A 140 -3.86 -20.27 -10.19
C ASN A 140 -3.44 -20.79 -8.81
N TRP A 141 -3.74 -22.05 -8.49
CA TRP A 141 -3.34 -22.69 -7.23
C TRP A 141 -1.84 -22.89 -7.08
N GLY A 142 -1.09 -22.86 -8.17
CA GLY A 142 0.39 -22.85 -8.14
C GLY A 142 1.00 -21.50 -7.80
N ASP A 143 0.20 -20.43 -7.68
CA ASP A 143 0.69 -19.11 -7.35
C ASP A 143 1.14 -19.06 -5.87
N LYS A 144 2.34 -18.54 -5.63
CA LYS A 144 2.94 -18.45 -4.29
C LYS A 144 2.53 -17.16 -3.58
N LYS A 145 1.34 -16.65 -3.88
CA LYS A 145 0.78 -15.46 -3.22
C LYS A 145 0.24 -15.82 -1.84
N ALA A 146 0.56 -14.98 -0.88
CA ALA A 146 0.06 -15.11 0.48
C ALA A 146 -0.84 -13.93 0.85
N LEU A 147 -1.80 -14.17 1.75
CA LEU A 147 -2.37 -13.11 2.57
C LEU A 147 -1.30 -12.63 3.56
N ILE A 148 -1.21 -11.33 3.81
CA ILE A 148 -0.24 -10.72 4.72
C ILE A 148 -0.98 -10.19 5.95
N LEU A 149 -1.01 -11.00 7.00
CA LEU A 149 -1.86 -10.80 8.17
C LEU A 149 -1.04 -10.71 9.45
N PRO A 150 -1.47 -9.96 10.48
CA PRO A 150 -0.88 -10.09 11.81
C PRO A 150 -1.11 -11.50 12.39
N PRO A 151 -0.41 -11.92 13.45
CA PRO A 151 -0.79 -13.12 14.19
C PRO A 151 -2.23 -12.99 14.73
N GLY A 152 -3.04 -14.04 14.61
CA GLY A 152 -4.45 -13.98 15.00
C GLY A 152 -5.32 -15.10 14.45
N ASN A 153 -6.62 -15.01 14.73
CA ASN A 153 -7.65 -15.89 14.19
C ASN A 153 -8.47 -15.12 13.15
N TYR A 154 -8.80 -15.79 12.05
CA TYR A 154 -9.41 -15.17 10.89
C TYR A 154 -10.60 -15.97 10.38
N ARG A 155 -11.58 -15.25 9.86
CA ARG A 155 -12.62 -15.77 8.97
C ARG A 155 -12.24 -15.37 7.55
N LEU A 156 -11.93 -16.36 6.72
CA LEU A 156 -11.65 -16.15 5.31
C LEU A 156 -12.95 -16.31 4.52
N VAL A 157 -13.26 -15.34 3.68
CA VAL A 157 -14.40 -15.39 2.75
C VAL A 157 -13.83 -15.48 1.35
N LEU A 158 -14.16 -16.56 0.66
CA LEU A 158 -13.75 -16.86 -0.70
C LEU A 158 -14.94 -16.63 -1.61
N ARG A 159 -14.75 -15.90 -2.71
CA ARG A 159 -15.79 -15.61 -3.71
C ARG A 159 -15.24 -15.82 -5.11
N ASN A 160 -16.00 -16.45 -6.00
CA ASN A 160 -15.62 -16.57 -7.41
C ASN A 160 -16.47 -15.66 -8.31
N GLY A 161 -16.13 -15.61 -9.60
CA GLY A 161 -16.86 -14.81 -10.59
C GLY A 161 -18.31 -15.26 -10.85
N GLU A 162 -18.68 -16.47 -10.43
CA GLU A 162 -20.06 -17.00 -10.51
C GLU A 162 -20.91 -16.57 -9.29
N GLY A 163 -20.34 -15.83 -8.33
CA GLY A 163 -21.01 -15.39 -7.11
C GLY A 163 -21.09 -16.47 -6.02
N GLN A 164 -20.46 -17.63 -6.22
CA GLN A 164 -20.39 -18.67 -5.19
C GLN A 164 -19.46 -18.20 -4.07
N GLN A 165 -19.84 -18.51 -2.82
CA GLN A 165 -19.07 -18.15 -1.63
C GLN A 165 -18.74 -19.38 -0.80
N GLN A 166 -17.54 -19.40 -0.24
CA GLN A 166 -17.10 -20.37 0.76
C GLN A 166 -16.44 -19.63 1.93
N GLU A 167 -16.71 -20.07 3.15
CA GLU A 167 -16.02 -19.55 4.34
C GLU A 167 -15.08 -20.60 4.93
N LEU A 168 -13.91 -20.15 5.38
CA LEU A 168 -12.90 -20.96 6.04
C LEU A 168 -12.43 -20.26 7.33
N LEU A 169 -12.06 -21.06 8.33
CA LEU A 169 -11.40 -20.56 9.52
C LEU A 169 -9.89 -20.73 9.38
N ALA A 170 -9.16 -19.67 9.69
CA ALA A 170 -7.71 -19.65 9.63
C ALA A 170 -7.11 -19.17 10.96
N ARG A 171 -5.93 -19.68 11.29
CA ARG A 171 -5.16 -19.24 12.45
C ARG A 171 -3.71 -19.05 12.04
N LEU A 172 -3.18 -17.87 12.34
CA LEU A 172 -1.79 -17.51 12.09
C LEU A 172 -1.10 -17.26 13.44
N LYS A 173 -0.03 -18.02 13.70
CA LYS A 173 0.82 -17.86 14.89
C LYS A 173 1.93 -16.85 14.61
#